data_AF-A0A2H0YQP9-F1
#
_entry.id   AF-A0A2H0YQP9-F1
#
_cell.length_a   1.000
_cell.length_b   1.000
_cell.length_c   1.000
_cell.angle_alpha   90.00
_cell.angle_beta   90.00
_cell.angle_gamma   90.00
#
_symmetry.space_group_name_H-M   'P 1'
#
loop_
_entity.id
_entity.type
_entity.pdbx_description
1 polymer ?
#
loop_
_entity_poly.entity_id
_entity_poly.type
_entity_poly.pdbx_seq_one_letter_code
_entity_poly.pdbx_strand_id
1 'polypeptide(L)'
;MRSYYRYSSGSRGALGRGSGHGPHKNRLTIAIAVIAVIALFFVYLKTGKKVNNDNSDIANLNVSVGNVSFKPASLTTADCNGVISVADTTEKVVALTYDLGTLPGDLEKTIPAAKAANVPATFFVTGKIIETSKASVESIHAAGFPIYNHSYDNLRFTTLTDKEIQAQLQATDDLIKTITNVSSKPYARLPFGESSAQVVEVMRQAGYCPLTWTVDGLDISSSATLDSVSNRINTYIKPGGIILLHAASDLAATATPRIVSELQAKGYRFVSLEELFQIAKPENSGNNSNSSSNLDSNANNNINSNSNKSQAEKNQILPA
;
A
#
# COMPACT_ATOMS: atom_id res chain seq x y z
N MET A 1 -35.17 9.20 36.10
CA MET A 1 -35.05 10.36 37.03
C MET A 1 -33.58 10.72 37.18
N ARG A 2 -33.24 12.00 37.34
CA ARG A 2 -31.85 12.49 37.46
C ARG A 2 -31.22 12.07 38.79
N SER A 3 -29.90 11.85 38.81
CA SER A 3 -29.06 12.05 40.00
C SER A 3 -27.95 13.06 39.68
N TYR A 4 -27.50 13.79 40.70
CA TYR A 4 -26.89 15.12 40.53
C TYR A 4 -25.36 15.12 40.58
N TYR A 5 -24.77 16.04 39.80
CA TYR A 5 -23.42 16.55 40.01
C TYR A 5 -23.28 17.23 41.38
N ARG A 6 -22.11 17.09 42.02
CA ARG A 6 -21.57 18.08 42.97
C ARG A 6 -20.11 18.37 42.64
N TYR A 7 -19.73 19.63 42.87
CA TYR A 7 -18.40 20.18 42.61
C TYR A 7 -18.00 21.09 43.78
N SER A 8 -16.70 21.32 43.94
CA SER A 8 -16.05 22.52 44.53
C SER A 8 -15.36 22.42 45.91
N SER A 9 -14.13 23.00 45.94
CA SER A 9 -13.28 23.43 47.09
C SER A 9 -12.78 22.35 48.07
N GLY A 10 -11.57 22.36 48.66
CA GLY A 10 -10.43 23.31 48.61
C GLY A 10 -9.76 23.43 50.00
N SER A 11 -8.46 23.73 50.21
CA SER A 11 -7.29 23.88 49.32
C SER A 11 -5.98 23.97 50.18
N ARG A 12 -4.78 23.93 49.56
CA ARG A 12 -3.40 23.96 50.15
C ARG A 12 -2.96 22.65 50.85
N GLY A 13 -1.69 22.22 50.84
CA GLY A 13 -0.49 22.69 50.09
C GLY A 13 0.81 22.20 50.75
N ALA A 14 1.75 21.63 49.99
CA ALA A 14 3.10 21.29 50.49
C ALA A 14 4.13 21.35 49.34
N LEU A 15 5.27 22.00 49.59
CA LEU A 15 6.36 22.19 48.62
C LEU A 15 7.34 21.02 48.68
N GLY A 16 7.52 20.31 47.55
CA GLY A 16 8.57 19.30 47.37
C GLY A 16 9.52 19.71 46.24
N ARG A 17 10.73 20.14 46.58
CA ARG A 17 11.81 20.36 45.60
C ARG A 17 12.37 19.00 45.14
N GLY A 18 12.16 18.64 43.88
CA GLY A 18 12.79 17.49 43.23
C GLY A 18 13.51 17.92 41.96
N SER A 19 14.84 17.98 42.00
CA SER A 19 15.68 18.31 40.84
C SER A 19 15.83 17.10 39.92
N GLY A 20 15.29 17.16 38.70
CA GLY A 20 15.42 16.10 37.69
C GLY A 20 15.77 16.67 36.32
N HIS A 21 17.00 16.44 35.85
CA HIS A 21 17.44 16.81 34.50
C HIS A 21 16.86 15.84 33.46
N GLY A 22 16.16 16.37 32.46
CA GLY A 22 15.57 15.63 31.33
C GLY A 22 15.51 16.52 30.08
N PRO A 23 15.52 15.97 28.85
CA PRO A 23 16.28 16.56 27.76
C PRO A 23 15.63 17.80 27.10
N HIS A 24 16.26 18.96 27.30
CA HIS A 24 15.91 20.22 26.61
C HIS A 24 16.04 20.20 25.08
N LYS A 25 16.64 19.15 24.49
CA LYS A 25 16.95 19.08 23.05
C LYS A 25 15.71 19.12 22.16
N ASN A 26 14.62 18.41 22.51
CA ASN A 26 13.46 18.27 21.62
C ASN A 26 12.65 19.57 21.47
N ARG A 27 12.57 20.40 22.52
CA ARG A 27 11.86 21.70 22.44
C ARG A 27 12.56 22.69 21.50
N LEU A 28 13.90 22.66 21.46
CA LEU A 28 14.68 23.52 20.57
C LEU A 28 14.52 23.08 19.10
N THR A 29 14.56 21.76 18.82
CA THR A 29 14.36 21.23 17.46
C THR A 29 12.97 21.57 16.90
N ILE A 30 11.91 21.43 17.70
CA ILE A 30 10.54 21.78 17.29
C ILE A 30 10.42 23.28 17.01
N ALA A 31 11.01 24.14 17.85
CA ALA A 31 11.01 25.58 17.63
C ALA A 31 11.74 25.97 16.33
N ILE A 32 12.89 25.36 16.04
CA ILE A 32 13.65 25.59 14.80
C ILE A 32 12.84 25.17 13.57
N ALA A 33 12.16 24.01 13.61
CA ALA A 33 11.34 23.53 12.51
C ALA A 33 10.16 24.48 12.20
N VAL A 34 9.46 24.97 13.23
CA VAL A 34 8.36 25.93 13.06
C VAL A 34 8.87 27.26 12.49
N ILE A 35 10.01 27.78 12.97
CA ILE A 35 10.63 29.00 12.45
C ILE A 35 11.04 28.83 10.98
N ALA A 36 11.58 27.67 10.59
CA ALA A 36 11.96 27.37 9.21
C ALA A 36 10.75 27.34 8.26
N VAL A 37 9.64 26.70 8.66
CA VAL A 37 8.39 26.68 7.88
C VAL A 37 7.82 28.10 7.72
N ILE A 38 7.80 28.91 8.78
CA ILE A 38 7.36 30.31 8.73
C ILE A 38 8.27 31.14 7.81
N ALA A 39 9.59 30.98 7.89
CA ALA A 39 10.53 31.67 7.02
C ALA A 39 10.34 31.32 5.54
N LEU A 40 10.14 30.04 5.21
CA LEU A 40 9.84 29.57 3.86
C LEU A 40 8.50 30.15 3.34
N PHE A 41 7.48 30.22 4.18
CA PHE A 41 6.21 30.86 3.85
C PHE A 41 6.37 32.37 3.55
N PHE A 42 7.21 33.09 4.31
CA PHE A 42 7.52 34.48 4.00
C PHE A 42 8.39 34.67 2.74
N VAL A 43 9.28 33.73 2.41
CA VAL A 43 10.02 33.74 1.13
C VAL A 43 9.05 33.53 -0.04
N TYR A 44 8.08 32.62 0.09
CA TYR A 44 7.02 32.40 -0.90
C TYR A 44 6.19 33.68 -1.12
N LEU A 45 5.71 34.33 -0.04
CA LEU A 45 4.98 35.60 -0.14
C LEU A 45 5.80 36.74 -0.74
N LYS A 46 7.11 36.80 -0.47
CA LYS A 46 7.98 37.92 -0.89
C LYS A 46 8.53 37.77 -2.31
N THR A 47 8.60 36.56 -2.85
CA THR A 47 9.11 36.32 -4.21
C THR A 47 8.02 36.37 -5.29
N GLY A 48 6.73 36.27 -4.93
CA GLY A 48 5.60 36.50 -5.83
C GLY A 48 5.51 35.54 -7.03
N LYS A 49 6.34 34.49 -7.05
CA LYS A 49 6.51 33.60 -8.20
C LYS A 49 5.36 32.60 -8.22
N LYS A 50 4.37 32.83 -9.09
CA LYS A 50 3.37 31.80 -9.42
C LYS A 50 4.11 30.55 -9.91
N VAL A 51 3.81 29.42 -9.31
CA VAL A 51 4.17 28.12 -9.88
C VAL A 51 3.27 27.93 -11.09
N ASN A 52 3.87 27.83 -12.28
CA ASN A 52 3.15 27.36 -13.47
C ASN A 52 2.91 25.87 -13.31
N ASN A 53 1.72 25.39 -13.66
CA ASN A 53 1.25 24.06 -13.28
C ASN A 53 1.75 22.95 -14.24
N ASP A 54 3.01 23.04 -14.63
CA ASP A 54 3.69 22.08 -15.51
C ASP A 54 4.38 21.02 -14.64
N ASN A 55 3.93 19.76 -14.77
CA ASN A 55 4.32 18.65 -13.89
C ASN A 55 5.82 18.26 -13.93
N SER A 56 6.65 18.89 -14.75
CA SER A 56 8.10 18.65 -14.85
C SER A 56 8.88 19.10 -13.62
N ASP A 57 8.44 20.18 -12.97
CA ASP A 57 9.25 20.89 -11.98
C ASP A 57 9.13 20.27 -10.57
N ILE A 58 8.02 19.57 -10.31
CA ILE A 58 7.77 18.85 -9.05
C ILE A 58 8.51 17.51 -8.98
N ALA A 59 8.83 16.90 -10.13
CA ALA A 59 9.46 15.59 -10.21
C ALA A 59 10.93 15.55 -9.71
N ASN A 60 11.55 16.71 -9.48
CA ASN A 60 12.97 16.86 -9.13
C ASN A 60 13.20 17.54 -7.76
N LEU A 61 12.15 17.68 -6.95
CA LEU A 61 12.18 18.44 -5.70
C LEU A 61 12.73 17.60 -4.52
N ASN A 62 14.07 17.52 -4.43
CA ASN A 62 14.76 16.87 -3.30
C ASN A 62 14.57 17.66 -1.99
N VAL A 63 13.55 17.32 -1.21
CA VAL A 63 13.35 17.82 0.15
C VAL A 63 14.12 16.95 1.14
N SER A 64 15.29 17.40 1.58
CA SER A 64 16.08 16.70 2.60
C SER A 64 15.66 17.11 4.01
N VAL A 65 15.10 16.17 4.77
CA VAL A 65 14.87 16.28 6.21
C VAL A 65 15.57 15.11 6.91
N GLY A 66 16.86 15.28 7.15
CA GLY A 66 17.74 14.18 7.59
C GLY A 66 18.12 13.23 6.45
N ASN A 67 18.86 12.17 6.78
CA ASN A 67 19.50 11.26 5.81
C ASN A 67 18.52 10.24 5.16
N VAL A 68 17.27 10.63 4.90
CA VAL A 68 16.30 9.78 4.20
C VAL A 68 16.00 10.40 2.85
N SER A 69 16.64 9.88 1.81
CA SER A 69 16.35 10.22 0.42
C SER A 69 15.17 9.38 -0.06
N PHE A 70 13.95 9.90 0.07
CA PHE A 70 12.78 9.30 -0.59
C PHE A 70 12.82 9.61 -2.08
N LYS A 71 13.55 8.79 -2.85
CA LYS A 71 13.30 8.66 -4.29
C LYS A 71 12.02 7.82 -4.42
N PRO A 72 10.92 8.34 -4.99
CA PRO A 72 9.74 7.52 -5.27
C PRO A 72 10.08 6.57 -6.42
N ALA A 73 10.67 5.42 -6.08
CA ALA A 73 10.79 4.27 -6.96
C ALA A 73 9.42 3.58 -7.05
N SER A 74 8.44 4.30 -7.60
CA SER A 74 7.15 3.70 -7.98
C SER A 74 7.42 2.50 -8.87
N LEU A 75 6.73 1.38 -8.60
CA LEU A 75 6.70 0.27 -9.54
C LEU A 75 6.25 0.79 -10.91
N THR A 76 7.02 0.49 -11.93
CA THR A 76 6.60 0.63 -13.32
C THR A 76 5.87 -0.65 -13.73
N THR A 77 5.01 -0.60 -14.74
CA THR A 77 4.37 -1.83 -15.25
C THR A 77 5.35 -2.83 -15.85
N ALA A 78 6.60 -2.43 -16.13
CA ALA A 78 7.67 -3.34 -16.53
C ALA A 78 8.21 -4.20 -15.38
N ASP A 79 8.02 -3.77 -14.12
CA ASP A 79 8.38 -4.54 -12.93
C ASP A 79 7.33 -5.64 -12.59
N CYS A 80 6.16 -5.59 -13.23
CA CYS A 80 4.97 -6.38 -12.85
C CYS A 80 4.67 -7.48 -13.88
N ASN A 81 5.59 -8.44 -13.99
CA ASN A 81 5.43 -9.63 -14.84
C ASN A 81 4.51 -10.68 -14.20
N GLY A 82 3.20 -10.41 -14.17
CA GLY A 82 2.18 -11.35 -13.68
C GLY A 82 1.29 -10.78 -12.59
N VAL A 83 0.61 -11.68 -11.87
CA VAL A 83 -0.20 -11.35 -10.70
C VAL A 83 0.66 -11.39 -9.45
N ILE A 84 0.66 -10.30 -8.67
CA ILE A 84 1.42 -10.18 -7.44
C ILE A 84 0.52 -10.55 -6.25
N SER A 85 0.78 -11.72 -5.64
CA SER A 85 0.11 -12.20 -4.43
C SER A 85 0.97 -12.07 -3.17
N VAL A 86 2.29 -11.97 -3.35
CA VAL A 86 3.33 -11.88 -2.33
C VAL A 86 4.52 -11.13 -2.95
N ALA A 87 5.27 -10.37 -2.14
CA ALA A 87 6.51 -9.73 -2.55
C ALA A 87 7.70 -10.69 -2.30
N ASP A 88 8.65 -10.78 -3.22
CA ASP A 88 9.81 -11.68 -3.09
C ASP A 88 10.85 -11.12 -2.11
N THR A 89 10.72 -11.48 -0.84
CA THR A 89 11.68 -11.12 0.22
C THR A 89 11.66 -12.14 1.36
N THR A 90 12.79 -12.28 2.04
CA THR A 90 12.91 -13.05 3.29
C THR A 90 12.63 -12.19 4.53
N GLU A 91 12.51 -10.87 4.38
CA GLU A 91 12.17 -9.97 5.47
C GLU A 91 10.74 -10.20 5.95
N LYS A 92 10.56 -10.20 7.28
CA LYS A 92 9.23 -10.25 7.92
C LYS A 92 8.51 -8.91 7.78
N VAL A 93 8.18 -8.54 6.55
CA VAL A 93 7.32 -7.41 6.21
C VAL A 93 6.01 -7.91 5.60
N VAL A 94 4.90 -7.24 5.93
CA VAL A 94 3.56 -7.55 5.41
C VAL A 94 2.78 -6.26 5.12
N ALA A 95 1.88 -6.32 4.13
CA ALA A 95 0.92 -5.25 3.86
C ALA A 95 -0.50 -5.65 4.31
N LEU A 96 -1.17 -4.74 5.02
CA LEU A 96 -2.57 -4.87 5.41
C LEU A 96 -3.46 -4.20 4.36
N THR A 97 -4.36 -4.97 3.73
CA THR A 97 -5.22 -4.45 2.67
C THR A 97 -6.69 -4.78 2.92
N TYR A 98 -7.56 -3.83 2.56
CA TYR A 98 -9.02 -3.96 2.66
C TYR A 98 -9.68 -3.81 1.30
N ASP A 99 -10.51 -4.77 0.90
CA ASP A 99 -11.32 -4.66 -0.32
C ASP A 99 -12.72 -4.13 0.03
N LEU A 100 -13.23 -3.19 -0.79
CA LEU A 100 -14.56 -2.60 -0.67
C LEU A 100 -15.28 -2.72 -2.02
N GLY A 101 -15.81 -3.91 -2.27
CA GLY A 101 -16.29 -4.35 -3.58
C GLY A 101 -17.77 -4.10 -3.89
N THR A 102 -18.67 -4.69 -3.11
CA THR A 102 -20.09 -4.86 -3.50
C THR A 102 -21.11 -4.30 -2.51
N LEU A 103 -20.75 -4.16 -1.24
CA LEU A 103 -21.64 -3.62 -0.21
C LEU A 103 -21.11 -2.27 0.29
N PRO A 104 -21.96 -1.23 0.38
CA PRO A 104 -21.61 -0.01 1.11
C PRO A 104 -21.48 -0.37 2.59
N GLY A 105 -20.24 -0.45 3.06
CA GLY A 105 -19.91 -0.93 4.39
C GLY A 105 -20.06 0.10 5.49
N ASP A 106 -20.24 -0.37 6.71
CA ASP A 106 -20.04 0.43 7.92
C ASP A 106 -18.54 0.71 8.11
N LEU A 107 -18.05 1.75 7.43
CA LEU A 107 -16.68 2.21 7.57
C LEU A 107 -16.44 2.95 8.90
N GLU A 108 -17.50 3.26 9.68
CA GLU A 108 -17.39 3.92 10.98
C GLU A 108 -16.65 3.04 11.99
N LYS A 109 -16.64 1.71 11.80
CA LYS A 109 -15.83 0.79 12.61
C LYS A 109 -14.44 0.53 12.00
N THR A 110 -14.37 0.25 10.70
CA THR A 110 -13.13 -0.17 10.05
C THR A 110 -12.07 0.93 10.00
N ILE A 111 -12.44 2.17 9.66
CA ILE A 111 -11.47 3.27 9.55
C ILE A 111 -10.85 3.61 10.92
N PRO A 112 -11.63 3.75 12.02
CA PRO A 112 -11.05 3.91 13.35
C PRO A 112 -10.23 2.70 13.82
N ALA A 113 -10.63 1.47 13.50
CA ALA A 113 -9.86 0.28 13.86
C ALA A 113 -8.49 0.23 13.16
N ALA A 114 -8.45 0.47 11.84
CA ALA A 114 -7.21 0.56 11.07
C ALA A 114 -6.31 1.70 11.58
N LYS A 115 -6.90 2.87 11.90
CA LYS A 115 -6.17 4.02 12.43
C LYS A 115 -5.63 3.77 13.84
N ALA A 116 -6.40 3.13 14.71
CA ALA A 116 -6.00 2.78 16.07
C ALA A 116 -4.91 1.69 16.12
N ALA A 117 -4.86 0.81 15.11
CA ALA A 117 -3.79 -0.17 14.96
C ALA A 117 -2.42 0.46 14.65
N ASN A 118 -2.38 1.73 14.23
CA ASN A 118 -1.16 2.52 14.02
C ASN A 118 -0.12 1.83 13.12
N VAL A 119 -0.60 1.25 12.01
CA VAL A 119 0.20 0.62 10.96
C VAL A 119 -0.25 1.12 9.57
N PRO A 120 0.60 1.04 8.53
CA PRO A 120 0.17 1.25 7.15
C PRO A 120 -0.94 0.28 6.76
N ALA A 121 -1.95 0.78 6.06
CA ALA A 121 -3.02 -0.01 5.47
C ALA A 121 -3.47 0.61 4.15
N THR A 122 -4.04 -0.20 3.26
CA THR A 122 -4.43 0.19 1.90
C THR A 122 -5.84 -0.28 1.58
N PHE A 123 -6.63 0.55 0.90
CA PHE A 123 -8.01 0.21 0.50
C PHE A 123 -8.12 0.04 -1.00
N PHE A 124 -8.71 -1.06 -1.46
CA PHE A 124 -9.08 -1.30 -2.85
C PHE A 124 -10.58 -1.11 -3.00
N VAL A 125 -11.01 -0.12 -3.79
CA VAL A 125 -12.40 0.33 -3.85
C VAL A 125 -12.94 0.23 -5.27
N THR A 126 -14.18 -0.21 -5.42
CA THR A 126 -14.85 -0.26 -6.72
C THR A 126 -15.45 1.09 -7.12
N GLY A 127 -15.48 1.36 -8.43
CA GLY A 127 -16.12 2.56 -8.98
C GLY A 127 -17.59 2.72 -8.53
N LYS A 128 -18.35 1.62 -8.51
CA LYS A 128 -19.75 1.62 -8.06
C LYS A 128 -19.93 1.99 -6.57
N ILE A 129 -18.97 1.63 -5.70
CA ILE A 129 -18.99 2.10 -4.31
C ILE A 129 -18.61 3.58 -4.21
N ILE A 130 -17.69 4.08 -5.05
CA ILE A 130 -17.36 5.50 -5.09
C ILE A 130 -18.58 6.35 -5.45
N GLU A 131 -19.37 5.92 -6.43
CA GLU A 131 -20.61 6.63 -6.82
C GLU A 131 -21.69 6.57 -5.74
N THR A 132 -21.95 5.38 -5.19
CA THR A 132 -23.06 5.15 -4.23
C THR A 132 -22.74 5.54 -2.79
N SER A 133 -21.46 5.71 -2.44
CA SER A 133 -21.00 5.96 -1.06
C SER A 133 -19.79 6.90 -1.02
N LYS A 134 -19.79 7.94 -1.87
CA LYS A 134 -18.66 8.87 -2.03
C LYS A 134 -18.11 9.41 -0.70
N ALA A 135 -18.98 9.86 0.20
CA ALA A 135 -18.58 10.39 1.52
C ALA A 135 -17.82 9.36 2.37
N SER A 136 -18.20 8.09 2.30
CA SER A 136 -17.50 7.00 2.99
C SER A 136 -16.10 6.80 2.40
N VAL A 137 -15.95 6.86 1.08
CA VAL A 137 -14.63 6.75 0.42
C VAL A 137 -13.76 7.99 0.65
N GLU A 138 -14.34 9.19 0.64
CA GLU A 138 -13.66 10.43 1.04
C GLU A 138 -13.14 10.34 2.49
N SER A 139 -13.86 9.66 3.39
CA SER A 139 -13.41 9.45 4.77
C SER A 139 -12.21 8.50 4.89
N ILE A 140 -12.05 7.53 3.97
CA ILE A 140 -10.82 6.70 3.87
C ILE A 140 -9.63 7.60 3.52
N HIS A 141 -9.79 8.45 2.50
CA HIS A 141 -8.72 9.36 2.06
C HIS A 141 -8.38 10.39 3.14
N ALA A 142 -9.38 10.99 3.78
CA ALA A 142 -9.20 11.95 4.87
C ALA A 142 -8.58 11.32 6.14
N ALA A 143 -8.71 10.00 6.33
CA ALA A 143 -8.00 9.27 7.38
C ALA A 143 -6.51 9.05 7.08
N GLY A 144 -6.07 9.28 5.83
CA GLY A 144 -4.68 9.17 5.38
C GLY A 144 -4.34 7.85 4.70
N PHE A 145 -5.33 7.00 4.37
CA PHE A 145 -5.07 5.71 3.73
C PHE A 145 -5.04 5.83 2.19
N PRO A 146 -4.09 5.17 1.49
CA PRO A 146 -4.11 5.04 0.04
C PRO A 146 -5.35 4.30 -0.46
N ILE A 147 -5.87 4.75 -1.60
CA ILE A 147 -7.04 4.17 -2.28
C ILE A 147 -6.62 3.72 -3.68
N TYR A 148 -6.83 2.44 -3.97
CA TYR A 148 -6.47 1.81 -5.24
C TYR A 148 -7.65 1.09 -5.90
N ASN A 149 -7.43 0.69 -7.16
CA ASN A 149 -8.48 0.27 -8.08
C ASN A 149 -8.96 -1.16 -7.79
N HIS A 150 -10.27 -1.40 -7.70
CA HIS A 150 -10.83 -2.74 -7.56
C HIS A 150 -11.83 -3.10 -8.68
N SER A 151 -11.66 -2.54 -9.89
CA SER A 151 -12.65 -2.52 -10.98
C SER A 151 -13.89 -1.66 -10.68
N TYR A 152 -14.82 -1.54 -11.63
CA TYR A 152 -16.00 -0.68 -11.48
C TYR A 152 -17.19 -1.44 -10.87
N ASP A 153 -17.55 -2.61 -11.44
CA ASP A 153 -18.70 -3.44 -11.03
C ASP A 153 -18.34 -4.68 -10.19
N ASN A 154 -17.05 -4.94 -9.95
CA ASN A 154 -16.55 -6.18 -9.34
C ASN A 154 -16.93 -7.46 -10.15
N LEU A 155 -16.79 -7.39 -11.48
CA LEU A 155 -16.99 -8.53 -12.38
C LEU A 155 -15.72 -9.36 -12.53
N ARG A 156 -15.87 -10.67 -12.78
CA ARG A 156 -14.75 -11.58 -13.10
C ARG A 156 -14.10 -11.16 -14.41
N PHE A 157 -12.89 -10.60 -14.36
CA PHE A 157 -12.19 -10.15 -15.57
C PHE A 157 -11.94 -11.28 -16.59
N THR A 158 -11.86 -12.53 -16.12
CA THR A 158 -11.77 -13.75 -16.95
C THR A 158 -12.99 -14.00 -17.84
N THR A 159 -14.12 -13.31 -17.61
CA THR A 159 -15.33 -13.39 -18.45
C THR A 159 -15.55 -12.15 -19.32
N LEU A 160 -14.58 -11.23 -19.37
CA LEU A 160 -14.69 -9.94 -20.05
C LEU A 160 -13.73 -9.83 -21.25
N THR A 161 -14.10 -9.02 -22.23
CA THR A 161 -13.21 -8.61 -23.31
C THR A 161 -12.19 -7.58 -22.82
N ASP A 162 -11.07 -7.45 -23.53
CA ASP A 162 -10.00 -6.49 -23.23
C ASP A 162 -10.52 -5.06 -23.06
N LYS A 163 -11.47 -4.66 -23.91
CA LYS A 163 -12.10 -3.33 -23.87
C LYS A 163 -12.95 -3.13 -22.62
N GLU A 164 -13.66 -4.16 -22.16
CA GLU A 164 -14.46 -4.10 -20.93
C GLU A 164 -13.57 -4.04 -19.69
N ILE A 165 -12.48 -4.81 -19.64
CA ILE A 165 -11.47 -4.72 -18.58
C ILE A 165 -10.86 -3.31 -18.53
N GLN A 166 -10.45 -2.75 -19.67
CA GLN A 166 -9.94 -1.38 -19.74
C GLN A 166 -10.96 -0.34 -19.27
N ALA A 167 -12.23 -0.48 -19.66
CA ALA A 167 -13.30 0.43 -19.22
C ALA A 167 -13.54 0.36 -17.70
N GLN A 168 -13.59 -0.86 -17.13
CA GLN A 168 -13.73 -1.09 -15.69
C GLN A 168 -12.59 -0.44 -14.88
N LEU A 169 -11.35 -0.55 -15.37
CA LEU A 169 -10.17 0.06 -14.74
C LEU A 169 -10.18 1.59 -14.89
N GLN A 170 -10.45 2.10 -16.08
CA GLN A 170 -10.37 3.54 -16.37
C GLN A 170 -11.45 4.33 -15.64
N ALA A 171 -12.71 3.88 -15.67
CA ALA A 171 -13.82 4.54 -14.97
C ALA A 171 -13.56 4.65 -13.45
N THR A 172 -12.99 3.59 -12.86
CA THR A 172 -12.63 3.55 -11.44
C THR A 172 -11.45 4.48 -11.12
N ASP A 173 -10.43 4.55 -11.98
CA ASP A 173 -9.30 5.46 -11.82
C ASP A 173 -9.71 6.94 -11.83
N ASP A 174 -10.63 7.30 -12.74
CA ASP A 174 -11.12 8.66 -12.85
C ASP A 174 -11.99 9.05 -11.64
N LEU A 175 -12.82 8.13 -11.15
CA LEU A 175 -13.55 8.31 -9.89
C LEU A 175 -12.61 8.48 -8.69
N ILE A 176 -11.57 7.66 -8.56
CA ILE A 176 -10.56 7.78 -7.49
C ILE A 176 -9.86 9.15 -7.55
N LYS A 177 -9.46 9.62 -8.74
CA LYS A 177 -8.86 10.96 -8.91
C LYS A 177 -9.76 12.09 -8.40
N THR A 178 -11.08 11.98 -8.55
CA THR A 178 -12.02 13.01 -8.04
C THR A 178 -12.04 13.13 -6.51
N ILE A 179 -11.50 12.14 -5.79
CA ILE A 179 -11.39 12.11 -4.33
C ILE A 179 -9.96 12.44 -3.89
N THR A 180 -8.95 11.82 -4.52
CA THR A 180 -7.57 11.81 -4.04
C THR A 180 -6.64 12.80 -4.78
N ASN A 181 -7.08 13.36 -5.90
CA ASN A 181 -6.27 14.13 -6.87
C ASN A 181 -5.08 13.36 -7.48
N VAL A 182 -4.98 12.04 -7.27
CA VAL A 182 -3.93 11.17 -7.82
C VAL A 182 -4.53 9.96 -8.51
N SER A 183 -3.80 9.39 -9.48
CA SER A 183 -4.21 8.13 -10.10
C SER A 183 -4.02 6.96 -9.13
N SER A 184 -4.89 5.96 -9.26
CA SER A 184 -4.77 4.66 -8.60
C SER A 184 -3.64 3.78 -9.17
N LYS A 185 -2.98 4.19 -10.25
CA LYS A 185 -1.83 3.48 -10.84
C LYS A 185 -0.62 3.57 -9.91
N PRO A 186 0.21 2.51 -9.82
CA PRO A 186 0.18 1.31 -10.66
C PRO A 186 -0.66 0.16 -10.09
N TYR A 187 -1.47 0.32 -9.04
CA TYR A 187 -2.03 -0.83 -8.31
C TYR A 187 -3.52 -1.07 -8.58
N ALA A 188 -3.86 -2.32 -8.95
CA ALA A 188 -5.25 -2.76 -9.08
C ALA A 188 -5.44 -4.18 -8.55
N ARG A 189 -6.46 -4.37 -7.70
CA ARG A 189 -6.82 -5.66 -7.09
C ARG A 189 -7.82 -6.40 -7.97
N LEU A 190 -7.47 -7.61 -8.39
CA LEU A 190 -8.32 -8.46 -9.23
C LEU A 190 -9.60 -8.87 -8.49
N PRO A 191 -10.80 -8.61 -9.06
CA PRO A 191 -12.05 -9.20 -8.58
C PRO A 191 -11.94 -10.72 -8.42
N PHE A 192 -12.36 -11.23 -7.26
CA PHE A 192 -12.30 -12.65 -6.88
C PHE A 192 -10.90 -13.29 -6.88
N GLY A 193 -9.84 -12.50 -7.07
CA GLY A 193 -8.46 -12.99 -7.24
C GLY A 193 -8.21 -13.75 -8.54
N GLU A 194 -9.16 -13.74 -9.50
CA GLU A 194 -9.07 -14.53 -10.73
C GLU A 194 -8.32 -13.81 -11.85
N SER A 195 -7.56 -14.56 -12.65
CA SER A 195 -6.80 -14.01 -13.76
C SER A 195 -6.59 -15.00 -14.90
N SER A 196 -6.22 -14.46 -16.06
CA SER A 196 -5.74 -15.18 -17.25
C SER A 196 -4.53 -14.42 -17.80
N ALA A 197 -3.77 -15.04 -18.72
CA ALA A 197 -2.68 -14.33 -19.40
C ALA A 197 -3.17 -13.07 -20.15
N GLN A 198 -4.39 -13.13 -20.70
CA GLN A 198 -5.05 -11.99 -21.35
C GLN A 198 -5.43 -10.91 -20.32
N VAL A 199 -6.02 -11.26 -19.17
CA VAL A 199 -6.32 -10.29 -18.10
C VAL A 199 -5.06 -9.56 -17.62
N VAL A 200 -3.97 -10.30 -17.35
CA VAL A 200 -2.68 -9.72 -16.92
C VAL A 200 -2.16 -8.72 -17.95
N GLU A 201 -2.11 -9.12 -19.23
CA GLU A 201 -1.56 -8.27 -20.28
C GLU A 201 -2.41 -7.00 -20.50
N VAL A 202 -3.74 -7.12 -20.47
CA VAL A 202 -4.65 -5.97 -20.60
C VAL A 202 -4.48 -5.00 -19.43
N MET A 203 -4.35 -5.49 -18.19
CA MET A 203 -4.08 -4.64 -17.03
C MET A 203 -2.72 -3.94 -17.14
N ARG A 204 -1.68 -4.67 -17.58
CA ARG A 204 -0.33 -4.13 -17.78
C ARG A 204 -0.30 -3.04 -18.85
N GLN A 205 -1.01 -3.23 -19.97
CA GLN A 205 -1.23 -2.22 -21.01
C GLN A 205 -1.99 -1.00 -20.49
N ALA A 206 -2.98 -1.19 -19.61
CA ALA A 206 -3.73 -0.11 -18.98
C ALA A 206 -2.91 0.69 -17.92
N GLY A 207 -1.69 0.26 -17.59
CA GLY A 207 -0.82 0.93 -16.61
C GLY A 207 -0.90 0.34 -15.20
N TYR A 208 -1.37 -0.90 -15.04
CA TYR A 208 -1.54 -1.56 -13.74
C TYR A 208 -0.72 -2.85 -13.56
N CYS A 209 -0.28 -3.03 -12.33
CA CYS A 209 0.21 -4.26 -11.73
C CYS A 209 -1.00 -4.99 -11.10
N PRO A 210 -1.40 -6.18 -11.60
CA PRO A 210 -2.46 -6.97 -11.01
C PRO A 210 -2.05 -7.50 -9.63
N LEU A 211 -2.87 -7.21 -8.62
CA LEU A 211 -2.66 -7.65 -7.25
C LEU A 211 -3.72 -8.66 -6.83
N THR A 212 -3.30 -9.62 -6.00
CA THR A 212 -4.18 -10.41 -5.14
C THR A 212 -3.64 -10.35 -3.70
N TRP A 213 -3.56 -11.48 -3.01
CA TRP A 213 -3.18 -11.56 -1.61
C TRP A 213 -2.46 -12.89 -1.32
N THR A 214 -1.68 -12.90 -0.25
CA THR A 214 -1.04 -14.10 0.29
C THR A 214 -2.00 -14.90 1.15
N VAL A 215 -2.83 -14.20 1.93
CA VAL A 215 -3.84 -14.82 2.79
C VAL A 215 -5.12 -13.98 2.82
N ASP A 216 -6.24 -14.68 2.61
CA ASP A 216 -7.59 -14.18 2.82
C ASP A 216 -7.99 -14.44 4.27
N GLY A 217 -8.44 -13.42 5.00
CA GLY A 217 -9.00 -13.57 6.34
C GLY A 217 -10.30 -14.39 6.37
N LEU A 218 -11.05 -14.46 5.26
CA LEU A 218 -12.42 -15.00 5.16
C LEU A 218 -13.39 -14.30 6.13
N ASP A 219 -13.16 -13.02 6.40
CA ASP A 219 -13.86 -12.18 7.37
C ASP A 219 -15.32 -11.83 7.00
N ILE A 220 -15.76 -12.23 5.79
CA ILE A 220 -17.13 -12.14 5.29
C ILE A 220 -17.85 -13.50 5.22
N SER A 221 -17.19 -14.60 5.65
CA SER A 221 -17.85 -15.91 5.73
C SER A 221 -18.90 -15.91 6.84
N SER A 222 -20.05 -16.57 6.60
CA SER A 222 -21.12 -16.72 7.61
C SER A 222 -20.70 -17.54 8.84
N SER A 223 -19.60 -18.31 8.74
CA SER A 223 -18.99 -19.06 9.84
C SER A 223 -17.77 -18.36 10.45
N ALA A 224 -17.44 -17.13 10.02
CA ALA A 224 -16.25 -16.43 10.49
C ALA A 224 -16.38 -16.00 11.96
N THR A 225 -15.29 -16.17 12.69
CA THR A 225 -15.12 -15.74 14.09
C THR A 225 -13.81 -14.98 14.22
N LEU A 226 -13.64 -14.22 15.30
CA LEU A 226 -12.40 -13.50 15.57
C LEU A 226 -11.20 -14.46 15.59
N ASP A 227 -11.33 -15.61 16.25
CA ASP A 227 -10.30 -16.64 16.30
C ASP A 227 -10.03 -17.26 14.93
N SER A 228 -11.05 -17.56 14.11
CA SER A 228 -10.81 -18.19 12.80
C SER A 228 -10.08 -17.26 11.83
N VAL A 229 -10.45 -15.97 11.78
CA VAL A 229 -9.78 -14.96 10.95
C VAL A 229 -8.33 -14.76 11.42
N SER A 230 -8.14 -14.53 12.72
CA SER A 230 -6.83 -14.32 13.35
C SER A 230 -5.90 -15.51 13.14
N ASN A 231 -6.35 -16.72 13.46
CA ASN A 231 -5.55 -17.95 13.34
C ASN A 231 -5.21 -18.26 11.88
N ARG A 232 -6.15 -18.04 10.95
CA ARG A 232 -5.90 -18.25 9.51
C ARG A 232 -4.78 -17.35 9.00
N ILE A 233 -4.86 -16.04 9.27
CA ILE A 233 -3.80 -15.09 8.90
C ILE A 233 -2.47 -15.49 9.56
N ASN A 234 -2.49 -15.81 10.85
CA ASN A 234 -1.31 -16.24 11.61
C ASN A 234 -0.65 -17.55 11.13
N THR A 235 -1.38 -18.39 10.39
CA THR A 235 -0.94 -19.70 9.89
C THR A 235 -0.38 -19.61 8.47
N TYR A 236 -1.02 -18.82 7.59
CA TYR A 236 -0.68 -18.78 6.17
C TYR A 236 0.12 -17.55 5.73
N ILE A 237 0.27 -16.53 6.59
CA ILE A 237 1.13 -15.38 6.28
C ILE A 237 2.61 -15.76 6.30
N LYS A 238 3.35 -15.20 5.34
CA LYS A 238 4.80 -15.37 5.15
C LYS A 238 5.48 -13.99 4.95
N PRO A 239 6.82 -13.91 5.06
CA PRO A 239 7.61 -12.81 4.53
C PRO A 239 7.12 -12.30 3.16
N GLY A 240 7.09 -10.97 3.00
CA GLY A 240 6.55 -10.29 1.81
C GLY A 240 5.03 -10.36 1.66
N GLY A 241 4.30 -10.83 2.67
CA GLY A 241 2.90 -11.22 2.54
C GLY A 241 1.89 -10.07 2.45
N ILE A 242 0.85 -10.26 1.64
CA ILE A 242 -0.30 -9.34 1.52
C ILE A 242 -1.51 -9.97 2.21
N ILE A 243 -2.12 -9.26 3.16
CA ILE A 243 -3.30 -9.68 3.91
C ILE A 243 -4.54 -9.06 3.28
N LEU A 244 -5.54 -9.87 2.93
CA LEU A 244 -6.89 -9.42 2.56
C LEU A 244 -7.83 -9.48 3.77
N LEU A 245 -8.54 -8.38 4.00
CA LEU A 245 -9.79 -8.27 4.77
C LEU A 245 -10.81 -7.46 3.94
N HIS A 246 -12.07 -7.40 4.35
CA HIS A 246 -13.08 -6.59 3.67
C HIS A 246 -13.46 -5.36 4.49
N ALA A 247 -13.44 -4.18 3.88
CA ALA A 247 -13.65 -2.91 4.59
C ALA A 247 -15.05 -2.79 5.22
N ALA A 248 -16.03 -3.51 4.65
CA ALA A 248 -17.41 -3.56 5.10
C ALA A 248 -17.68 -4.57 6.23
N SER A 249 -16.66 -5.29 6.72
CA SER A 249 -16.83 -6.32 7.77
C SER A 249 -16.57 -5.76 9.17
N ASP A 250 -17.60 -5.77 10.02
CA ASP A 250 -17.48 -5.57 11.47
C ASP A 250 -16.46 -6.51 12.11
N LEU A 251 -16.33 -7.72 11.55
CA LEU A 251 -15.35 -8.70 12.01
C LEU A 251 -13.93 -8.32 11.61
N ALA A 252 -13.70 -7.75 10.42
CA ALA A 252 -12.40 -7.19 10.05
C ALA A 252 -11.99 -6.03 10.96
N ALA A 253 -12.90 -5.11 11.26
CA ALA A 253 -12.66 -4.02 12.21
C ALA A 253 -12.26 -4.58 13.60
N THR A 254 -12.97 -5.59 14.08
CA THR A 254 -12.68 -6.25 15.37
C THR A 254 -11.38 -7.05 15.36
N ALA A 255 -11.04 -7.70 14.24
CA ALA A 255 -9.85 -8.53 14.11
C ALA A 255 -8.56 -7.74 13.88
N THR A 256 -8.65 -6.55 13.27
CA THR A 256 -7.49 -5.75 12.87
C THR A 256 -6.48 -5.50 14.01
N PRO A 257 -6.87 -5.01 15.22
CA PRO A 257 -5.91 -4.78 16.30
C PRO A 257 -5.23 -6.07 16.80
N ARG A 258 -5.96 -7.19 16.78
CA ARG A 258 -5.45 -8.50 17.20
C ARG A 258 -4.43 -9.05 16.19
N ILE A 259 -4.78 -9.04 14.89
CA ILE A 259 -3.88 -9.46 13.80
C ILE A 259 -2.57 -8.66 13.86
N VAL A 260 -2.66 -7.33 14.03
CA VAL A 260 -1.49 -6.45 14.10
C VAL A 260 -0.61 -6.80 15.29
N SER A 261 -1.19 -6.93 16.49
CA SER A 261 -0.46 -7.29 17.72
C SER A 261 0.21 -8.67 17.62
N GLU A 262 -0.50 -9.68 17.12
CA GLU A 262 0.02 -11.06 17.01
C GLU A 262 1.15 -11.19 15.97
N LEU A 263 1.03 -10.51 14.82
CA LEU A 263 2.09 -10.52 13.82
C LEU A 263 3.30 -9.69 14.25
N GLN A 264 3.12 -8.54 14.91
CA GLN A 264 4.21 -7.80 15.53
C GLN A 264 4.95 -8.63 16.60
N ALA A 265 4.23 -9.38 17.44
CA ALA A 265 4.83 -10.31 18.40
C ALA A 265 5.62 -11.45 17.75
N LYS A 266 5.25 -11.86 16.52
CA LYS A 266 6.01 -12.80 15.67
C LYS A 266 7.20 -12.15 14.93
N GLY A 267 7.43 -10.86 15.13
CA GLY A 267 8.51 -10.08 14.52
C GLY A 267 8.18 -9.55 13.12
N TYR A 268 6.91 -9.44 12.74
CA TYR A 268 6.52 -8.79 11.49
C TYR A 268 6.41 -7.27 11.63
N ARG A 269 6.93 -6.55 10.62
CA ARG A 269 6.68 -5.13 10.37
C ARG A 269 5.51 -5.01 9.39
N PHE A 270 4.59 -4.09 9.66
CA PHE A 270 3.59 -3.67 8.68
C PHE A 270 4.14 -2.51 7.86
N VAL A 271 4.01 -2.62 6.55
CA VAL A 271 4.55 -1.67 5.56
C VAL A 271 3.46 -1.32 4.53
N SER A 272 3.60 -0.20 3.83
CA SER A 272 2.70 0.10 2.69
C SER A 272 3.01 -0.82 1.51
N LEU A 273 2.13 -0.88 0.50
CA LEU A 273 2.43 -1.65 -0.73
C LEU A 273 3.66 -1.09 -1.46
N GLU A 274 3.84 0.23 -1.45
CA GLU A 274 5.01 0.89 -2.07
C GLU A 274 6.31 0.48 -1.38
N GLU A 275 6.34 0.48 -0.04
CA GLU A 275 7.50 0.02 0.74
C GLU A 275 7.72 -1.48 0.57
N LEU A 276 6.65 -2.30 0.60
CA LEU A 276 6.72 -3.75 0.39
C LEU A 276 7.39 -4.11 -0.93
N PHE A 277 7.03 -3.42 -2.01
CA PHE A 277 7.57 -3.68 -3.34
C PHE A 277 8.91 -2.96 -3.62
N GLN A 278 9.28 -1.94 -2.84
CA GLN A 278 10.64 -1.42 -2.83
C GLN A 278 11.61 -2.40 -2.16
N ILE A 279 11.19 -3.05 -1.05
CA ILE A 279 11.99 -4.08 -0.35
C ILE A 279 12.18 -5.34 -1.21
N ALA A 280 11.15 -5.76 -1.95
CA ALA A 280 11.22 -6.96 -2.79
C ALA A 280 11.87 -6.74 -4.17
N LYS A 281 12.22 -5.50 -4.54
CA LYS A 281 13.12 -5.29 -5.67
C LYS A 281 14.53 -5.65 -5.22
N PRO A 282 15.20 -6.66 -5.81
CA PRO A 282 16.64 -6.81 -5.57
C PRO A 282 17.32 -5.50 -6.01
N GLU A 283 18.16 -4.92 -5.14
CA GLU A 283 18.95 -3.75 -5.49
C GLU A 283 19.72 -4.06 -6.78
N ASN A 284 19.47 -3.27 -7.82
CA ASN A 284 19.93 -3.64 -9.15
C ASN A 284 21.46 -3.63 -9.19
N SER A 285 22.04 -4.78 -9.53
CA SER A 285 23.48 -4.99 -9.76
C SER A 285 24.04 -3.91 -10.69
N GLY A 286 24.69 -2.89 -10.11
CA GLY A 286 24.92 -1.66 -10.87
C GLY A 286 25.88 -0.65 -10.25
N ASN A 287 27.06 -1.06 -9.81
CA ASN A 287 28.30 -0.28 -9.99
C ASN A 287 29.57 -1.03 -9.56
N ASN A 288 30.34 -1.51 -10.54
CA ASN A 288 31.81 -1.51 -10.42
C ASN A 288 32.49 -1.30 -11.78
N SER A 289 32.14 -0.20 -12.44
CA SER A 289 32.84 0.31 -13.60
C SER A 289 34.07 1.12 -13.16
N ASN A 290 35.14 0.43 -12.75
CA ASN A 290 36.51 0.96 -12.78
C ASN A 290 37.58 -0.14 -12.54
N SER A 291 37.99 -0.80 -13.61
CA SER A 291 39.42 -1.10 -13.83
C SER A 291 39.70 -0.98 -15.33
N SER A 292 40.86 -0.40 -15.66
CA SER A 292 41.18 0.07 -17.00
C SER A 292 42.08 -0.92 -17.77
N SER A 293 42.37 -0.54 -19.01
CA SER A 293 43.44 -1.01 -19.90
C SER A 293 43.37 -2.43 -20.47
N ASN A 294 43.19 -2.48 -21.79
CA ASN A 294 43.95 -3.24 -22.80
C ASN A 294 44.61 -4.56 -22.37
N LEU A 295 44.34 -5.62 -23.15
CA LEU A 295 45.36 -6.29 -23.97
C LEU A 295 44.73 -7.15 -25.08
N ASP A 296 45.29 -6.99 -26.27
CA ASP A 296 45.40 -7.90 -27.42
C ASP A 296 44.22 -8.71 -28.00
N SER A 297 44.02 -8.44 -29.29
CA SER A 297 43.57 -9.37 -30.33
C SER A 297 44.24 -10.74 -30.28
N ASN A 298 43.51 -11.83 -30.60
CA ASN A 298 43.66 -12.63 -31.83
C ASN A 298 42.79 -13.92 -31.79
N ALA A 299 42.64 -14.58 -32.94
CA ALA A 299 42.30 -16.00 -33.16
C ALA A 299 40.83 -16.48 -33.17
N ASN A 300 40.33 -16.63 -34.40
CA ASN A 300 39.72 -17.84 -34.97
C ASN A 300 38.36 -18.39 -34.49
N ASN A 301 37.41 -18.34 -35.42
CA ASN A 301 36.71 -19.50 -36.02
C ASN A 301 36.49 -20.74 -35.14
N ASN A 302 35.21 -21.06 -34.87
CA ASN A 302 34.68 -22.29 -35.47
C ASN A 302 33.16 -22.24 -35.71
N ILE A 303 32.74 -22.90 -36.79
CA ILE A 303 31.33 -23.12 -37.14
C ILE A 303 30.89 -24.43 -36.50
N ASN A 304 29.74 -24.46 -35.81
CA ASN A 304 28.87 -25.62 -35.98
C ASN A 304 27.40 -25.35 -35.68
N SER A 305 26.56 -25.63 -36.67
CA SER A 305 25.12 -25.79 -36.53
C SER A 305 24.79 -27.14 -35.94
N ASN A 306 23.80 -27.22 -35.05
CA ASN A 306 22.79 -28.28 -35.21
C ASN A 306 21.48 -28.00 -34.48
N SER A 307 20.41 -28.52 -35.07
CA SER A 307 19.03 -28.46 -34.59
C SER A 307 18.67 -29.70 -33.78
N ASN A 308 17.76 -29.58 -32.81
CA ASN A 308 16.43 -30.23 -32.88
C ASN A 308 15.58 -30.08 -31.60
N LYS A 309 14.32 -29.69 -31.82
CA LYS A 309 13.07 -30.25 -31.28
C LYS A 309 12.95 -30.67 -29.80
N SER A 310 11.97 -30.03 -29.16
CA SER A 310 10.80 -30.65 -28.49
C SER A 310 11.02 -31.65 -27.34
N GLN A 311 10.48 -31.30 -26.18
CA GLN A 311 9.53 -32.16 -25.44
C GLN A 311 8.56 -31.26 -24.67
N ALA A 312 7.31 -31.70 -24.53
CA ALA A 312 6.27 -31.00 -23.79
C ALA A 312 5.48 -32.01 -22.95
N GLU A 313 5.65 -31.96 -21.64
CA GLU A 313 4.80 -32.65 -20.65
C GLU A 313 4.39 -31.60 -19.61
N LYS A 314 3.10 -31.25 -19.54
CA LYS A 314 2.10 -31.96 -18.73
C LYS A 314 2.52 -32.07 -17.26
N ASN A 315 1.87 -31.29 -16.40
CA ASN A 315 1.42 -31.87 -15.15
C ASN A 315 0.03 -31.33 -14.78
N GLN A 316 -0.82 -32.22 -14.27
CA GLN A 316 -2.22 -31.93 -13.98
C GLN A 316 -2.41 -31.47 -12.53
N ILE A 317 -3.30 -30.49 -12.39
CA ILE A 317 -4.30 -30.32 -11.33
C ILE A 317 -4.57 -31.61 -10.51
N LEU A 318 -4.78 -31.50 -9.19
CA LEU A 318 -5.99 -31.95 -8.47
C LEU A 318 -6.07 -31.31 -7.06
N PRO A 319 -7.28 -31.16 -6.44
CA PRO A 319 -7.53 -30.13 -5.41
C PRO A 319 -8.12 -30.67 -4.08
N ALA A 320 -8.23 -29.77 -3.08
CA ALA A 320 -9.37 -29.62 -2.15
C ALA A 320 -9.19 -28.36 -1.30
#